data_AF-A0A935M4U2-F1
#
_entry.id   AF-A0A935M4U2-F1
#
_cell.length_a   1.000
_cell.length_b   1.000
_cell.length_c   1.000
_cell.angle_alpha   90.00
_cell.angle_beta   90.00
_cell.angle_gamma   90.00
#
_symmetry.space_group_name_H-M   'P 1'
#
loop_
_entity.id
_entity.type
_entity.pdbx_description
1 polymer ?
#
loop_
_entity_poly.entity_id
_entity_poly.type
_entity_poly.pdbx_seq_one_letter_code
_entity_poly.pdbx_strand_id
1 'polypeptide(L)'
;MESNGQNGQHEQHEQSGTTSTKNMSYIMNTKNWRGPLIFILIISILGVGMIGYQTYVDAPPMAGFKNQNGQIVMDQKTIERGQEVFHNYALMEYGSFFGDGAQRGPDFTAEALHEITLAMSRYYITEFKTKTGNEPTASDISQIKEQVKLELKQNHVNSSDNMVTLSAAQLYALEEVKKYYTNMFMDQNSGIGFPPKDYIKSRQETADLGSFFFWGAGFVLQKDLVLILVIHTIGLTIQ
;
A
#
# COMPACT_ATOMS: atom_id res chain seq x y z
N MET A 1 61.00 -38.03 -57.59
CA MET A 1 59.62 -38.53 -57.73
C MET A 1 59.00 -38.50 -56.35
N GLU A 2 57.94 -37.71 -56.21
CA GLU A 2 56.83 -37.81 -55.24
C GLU A 2 57.15 -37.85 -53.73
N SER A 3 56.34 -37.32 -52.83
CA SER A 3 55.28 -36.33 -52.84
C SER A 3 55.06 -36.04 -51.36
N ASN A 4 55.11 -34.78 -50.99
CA ASN A 4 54.78 -34.26 -49.69
C ASN A 4 53.26 -34.09 -49.62
N GLY A 5 52.61 -34.34 -48.49
CA GLY A 5 51.25 -33.84 -48.30
C GLY A 5 50.40 -34.48 -47.21
N GLN A 6 50.13 -33.65 -46.21
CA GLN A 6 48.94 -33.67 -45.34
C GLN A 6 48.91 -34.71 -44.20
N ASN A 7 49.36 -34.26 -43.03
CA ASN A 7 48.60 -34.56 -41.82
C ASN A 7 48.50 -33.28 -40.98
N GLY A 8 47.45 -32.51 -41.23
CA GLY A 8 47.01 -31.42 -40.39
C GLY A 8 45.52 -31.63 -40.12
N GLN A 9 45.12 -31.31 -38.90
CA GLN A 9 43.73 -31.20 -38.40
C GLN A 9 43.10 -32.45 -37.78
N HIS A 10 43.50 -32.84 -36.57
CA HIS A 10 42.61 -33.55 -35.63
C HIS A 10 43.06 -33.35 -34.16
N GLU A 11 43.03 -32.13 -33.61
CA GLU A 11 43.35 -31.93 -32.17
C GLU A 11 42.43 -30.97 -31.41
N GLN A 12 41.23 -30.63 -31.91
CA GLN A 12 40.36 -29.67 -31.21
C GLN A 12 38.90 -30.10 -31.06
N HIS A 13 38.61 -31.34 -30.65
CA HIS A 13 37.22 -31.71 -30.32
C HIS A 13 37.08 -32.73 -29.17
N GLU A 14 37.93 -32.73 -28.14
CA GLU A 14 37.80 -33.72 -27.06
C GLU A 14 38.13 -33.21 -25.65
N GLN A 15 37.70 -31.99 -25.30
CA GLN A 15 37.79 -31.49 -23.91
C GLN A 15 36.49 -30.92 -23.34
N SER A 16 35.42 -30.82 -24.15
CA SER A 16 34.12 -30.29 -23.70
C SER A 16 33.24 -31.35 -22.98
N GLY A 17 33.39 -32.64 -23.31
CA GLY A 17 32.48 -33.70 -22.83
C GLY A 17 32.73 -34.26 -21.42
N THR A 18 33.95 -34.17 -20.91
CA THR A 18 34.35 -34.84 -19.64
C THR A 18 34.14 -33.99 -18.39
N THR A 19 34.17 -32.66 -18.51
CA THR A 19 33.95 -31.73 -17.39
C THR A 19 32.47 -31.62 -17.03
N SER A 20 31.59 -31.61 -18.04
CA SER A 20 30.13 -31.52 -17.85
C SER A 20 29.55 -32.76 -17.14
N THR A 21 30.01 -33.95 -17.51
CA THR A 21 29.57 -35.23 -16.93
C THR A 21 30.02 -35.42 -15.47
N LYS A 22 31.22 -34.98 -15.10
CA LYS A 22 31.70 -35.02 -13.71
C LYS A 22 30.90 -34.09 -12.79
N ASN A 23 30.58 -32.88 -13.23
CA ASN A 23 29.75 -31.94 -12.47
C ASN A 23 28.32 -32.48 -12.28
N MET A 24 27.75 -33.09 -13.33
CA MET A 24 26.42 -33.71 -13.25
C MET A 24 26.39 -34.90 -12.27
N SER A 25 27.41 -35.77 -12.32
CA SER A 25 27.52 -36.92 -11.41
C SER A 25 27.70 -36.50 -9.93
N TYR A 26 28.40 -35.39 -9.68
CA TYR A 26 28.55 -34.82 -8.33
C TYR A 26 27.23 -34.28 -7.77
N ILE A 27 26.44 -33.58 -8.60
CA ILE A 27 25.13 -33.01 -8.24
C ILE A 27 24.07 -34.12 -8.11
N MET A 28 24.15 -35.23 -8.85
CA MET A 28 23.18 -36.34 -8.76
C MET A 28 23.39 -37.28 -7.56
N ASN A 29 24.48 -37.12 -6.79
CA ASN A 29 24.71 -37.87 -5.55
C ASN A 29 24.02 -37.18 -4.35
N THR A 30 23.02 -37.84 -3.77
CA THR A 30 22.19 -37.32 -2.67
C THR A 30 23.00 -36.91 -1.42
N LYS A 31 24.20 -37.47 -1.22
CA LYS A 31 25.10 -37.11 -0.11
C LYS A 31 25.69 -35.71 -0.25
N ASN A 32 25.76 -35.17 -1.47
CA ASN A 32 26.37 -33.87 -1.79
C ASN A 32 25.35 -32.73 -1.92
N TRP A 33 24.04 -33.02 -1.86
CA TRP A 33 22.97 -32.03 -2.01
C TRP A 33 22.96 -30.93 -0.94
N ARG A 34 23.59 -31.19 0.21
CA ARG A 34 23.68 -30.22 1.30
C ARG A 34 24.38 -28.92 0.86
N GLY A 35 25.40 -29.01 0.00
CA GLY A 35 26.13 -27.84 -0.49
C GLY A 35 25.27 -26.90 -1.34
N PRO A 36 24.69 -27.38 -2.46
CA PRO A 36 23.76 -26.60 -3.27
C PRO A 36 22.54 -26.10 -2.48
N LEU A 37 21.98 -26.90 -1.56
CA LEU A 37 20.85 -26.49 -0.73
C LEU A 37 21.21 -25.32 0.20
N ILE A 38 22.35 -25.39 0.89
CA ILE A 38 22.83 -24.30 1.75
C ILE A 38 23.12 -23.05 0.92
N PHE A 39 23.69 -23.21 -0.27
CA PHE A 39 23.96 -22.09 -1.17
C PHE A 39 22.66 -21.37 -1.60
N ILE A 40 21.65 -22.12 -2.01
CA ILE A 40 20.33 -21.56 -2.37
C ILE A 40 19.68 -20.89 -1.15
N LEU A 41 19.78 -21.50 0.03
CA LEU A 41 19.23 -20.96 1.27
C LEU A 41 19.89 -19.62 1.64
N ILE A 42 21.22 -19.52 1.56
CA ILE A 42 21.95 -18.28 1.84
C ILE A 42 21.52 -17.17 0.87
N ILE A 43 21.48 -17.45 -0.43
CA ILE A 43 21.07 -16.45 -1.43
C ILE A 43 19.61 -16.03 -1.19
N SER A 44 18.73 -16.97 -0.89
CA SER A 44 17.32 -16.68 -0.60
C SER A 44 17.16 -15.79 0.65
N ILE A 45 17.86 -16.10 1.75
CA ILE A 45 17.82 -15.30 2.97
C ILE A 45 18.37 -13.89 2.73
N LEU A 46 19.47 -13.77 1.98
CA LEU A 46 20.03 -12.45 1.63
C LEU A 46 19.06 -11.64 0.79
N GLY A 47 18.41 -12.25 -0.22
CA GLY A 47 17.41 -11.60 -1.04
C GLY A 47 16.20 -11.11 -0.25
N VAL A 48 15.62 -11.98 0.59
CA VAL A 48 14.48 -11.62 1.45
C VAL A 48 14.88 -10.56 2.48
N GLY A 49 16.07 -10.68 3.08
CA GLY A 49 16.58 -9.71 4.04
C GLY A 49 16.77 -8.31 3.45
N MET A 50 17.31 -8.23 2.22
CA MET A 50 17.47 -6.96 1.50
C MET A 50 16.11 -6.30 1.21
N ILE A 51 15.16 -7.06 0.64
CA ILE A 51 13.82 -6.55 0.34
C ILE A 51 13.08 -6.16 1.63
N GLY A 52 13.23 -6.95 2.70
CA GLY A 52 12.63 -6.66 4.00
C GLY A 52 13.17 -5.38 4.63
N TYR A 53 14.49 -5.16 4.57
CA TYR A 53 15.10 -3.91 5.04
C TYR A 53 14.61 -2.71 4.26
N GLN A 54 14.57 -2.81 2.92
CA GLN A 54 14.09 -1.72 2.07
C GLN A 54 12.61 -1.42 2.34
N THR A 55 11.77 -2.45 2.48
CA THR A 55 10.36 -2.30 2.83
C THR A 55 10.17 -1.60 4.17
N TYR A 56 11.05 -1.84 5.15
CA TYR A 56 11.00 -1.19 6.45
C TYR A 56 11.36 0.30 6.39
N VAL A 57 12.37 0.66 5.59
CA VAL A 57 12.81 2.06 5.42
C VAL A 57 11.80 2.86 4.60
N ASP A 58 11.22 2.25 3.57
CA ASP A 58 10.26 2.88 2.66
C ASP A 58 8.82 2.84 3.20
N ALA A 59 8.57 2.14 4.31
CA ALA A 59 7.27 2.15 4.97
C ALA A 59 6.96 3.58 5.44
N PRO A 60 5.79 4.13 5.10
CA PRO A 60 5.44 5.45 5.58
C PRO A 60 5.33 5.43 7.10
N PRO A 61 5.81 6.48 7.76
CA PRO A 61 5.54 6.65 9.17
C PRO A 61 4.03 6.72 9.39
N MET A 62 3.55 6.08 10.47
CA MET A 62 2.21 6.35 11.01
C MET A 62 2.20 7.76 11.61
N ALA A 63 2.14 8.75 10.73
CA ALA A 63 2.12 10.17 11.07
C ALA A 63 0.73 10.58 11.57
N GLY A 64 0.72 11.45 12.59
CA GLY A 64 -0.50 12.15 12.98
C GLY A 64 -0.92 13.20 11.95
N PHE A 65 -2.15 13.68 12.08
CA PHE A 65 -2.71 14.74 11.25
C PHE A 65 -2.93 16.02 12.06
N LYS A 66 -2.60 17.14 11.43
CA LYS A 66 -2.85 18.49 11.94
C LYS A 66 -3.62 19.32 10.92
N ASN A 67 -4.34 20.34 11.37
CA ASN A 67 -4.97 21.31 10.47
C ASN A 67 -3.96 22.38 10.00
N GLN A 68 -4.39 23.25 9.08
CA GLN A 68 -3.59 24.37 8.59
C GLN A 68 -3.14 25.36 9.68
N ASN A 69 -3.83 25.40 10.82
CA ASN A 69 -3.48 26.23 11.98
C ASN A 69 -2.45 25.56 12.92
N GLY A 70 -2.01 24.34 12.60
CA GLY A 70 -1.06 23.58 13.42
C GLY A 70 -1.68 22.84 14.61
N GLN A 71 -3.02 22.85 14.75
CA GLN A 71 -3.70 22.07 15.78
C GLN A 71 -3.75 20.60 15.37
N ILE A 72 -3.37 19.70 16.28
CA ILE A 72 -3.47 18.25 16.09
C ILE A 72 -4.96 17.88 16.06
N VAL A 73 -5.38 17.22 14.98
CA VAL A 73 -6.77 16.76 14.77
C VAL A 73 -6.89 15.25 14.92
N MET A 74 -5.81 14.51 14.66
CA MET A 74 -5.71 13.08 14.90
C MET A 74 -4.26 12.76 15.25
N ASP A 75 -4.03 12.14 16.40
CA ASP A 75 -2.70 11.67 16.78
C ASP A 75 -2.45 10.24 16.25
N GLN A 76 -1.17 9.84 16.24
CA GLN A 76 -0.76 8.50 15.87
C GLN A 76 -1.45 7.43 16.72
N LYS A 77 -1.61 7.68 18.03
CA LYS A 77 -2.26 6.73 18.94
C LYS A 77 -3.70 6.43 18.57
N THR A 78 -4.42 7.39 17.99
CA THR A 78 -5.80 7.17 17.51
C THR A 78 -5.82 6.22 16.32
N ILE A 79 -4.85 6.32 15.42
CA ILE A 79 -4.68 5.41 14.28
C ILE A 79 -4.34 4.00 14.79
N GLU A 80 -3.41 3.90 15.74
CA GLU A 80 -3.01 2.62 16.36
C GLU A 80 -4.19 1.94 17.06
N ARG A 81 -4.99 2.68 17.85
CA ARG A 81 -6.21 2.12 18.47
C ARG A 81 -7.21 1.65 17.42
N GLY A 82 -7.38 2.37 16.32
CA GLY A 82 -8.22 1.93 15.20
C GLY A 82 -7.72 0.64 14.56
N GLN A 83 -6.40 0.51 14.39
CA GLN A 83 -5.78 -0.72 13.92
C GLN A 83 -5.97 -1.89 14.90
N GLU A 84 -5.82 -1.65 16.20
CA GLU A 84 -6.09 -2.67 17.23
C GLU A 84 -7.54 -3.15 17.15
N VAL A 85 -8.51 -2.23 17.03
CA VAL A 85 -9.93 -2.57 16.82
C VAL A 85 -10.09 -3.42 15.56
N PHE A 86 -9.47 -3.02 14.44
CA PHE A 86 -9.53 -3.77 13.18
C PHE A 86 -9.08 -5.23 13.33
N HIS A 87 -8.01 -5.47 14.07
CA HIS A 87 -7.49 -6.82 14.33
C HIS A 87 -8.27 -7.58 15.40
N ASN A 88 -8.63 -6.93 16.51
CA ASN A 88 -9.38 -7.54 17.62
C ASN A 88 -10.73 -8.07 17.16
N TYR A 89 -11.37 -7.37 16.22
CA TYR A 89 -12.64 -7.77 15.61
C TYR A 89 -12.47 -8.53 14.30
N ALA A 90 -11.26 -9.03 14.00
CA ALA A 90 -10.97 -9.88 12.85
C ALA A 90 -11.58 -9.37 11.53
N LEU A 91 -11.57 -8.06 11.29
CA LEU A 91 -12.26 -7.46 10.14
C LEU A 91 -11.66 -7.88 8.79
N MET A 92 -10.42 -8.39 8.78
CA MET A 92 -9.80 -9.07 7.61
C MET A 92 -10.52 -10.37 7.21
N GLU A 93 -11.23 -11.04 8.13
CA GLU A 93 -12.04 -12.23 7.81
C GLU A 93 -13.39 -11.85 7.18
N TYR A 94 -13.72 -10.57 7.24
CA TYR A 94 -14.92 -10.00 6.64
C TYR A 94 -14.61 -9.29 5.32
N GLY A 95 -13.83 -8.21 5.36
CA GLY A 95 -13.42 -7.43 4.20
C GLY A 95 -11.92 -7.46 3.99
N SER A 96 -11.40 -6.52 3.20
CA SER A 96 -9.97 -6.38 2.93
C SER A 96 -9.42 -5.01 3.31
N PHE A 97 -8.12 -4.96 3.54
CA PHE A 97 -7.35 -3.72 3.73
C PHE A 97 -6.10 -3.78 2.86
N PHE A 98 -5.85 -2.73 2.07
CA PHE A 98 -4.87 -2.75 0.98
C PHE A 98 -5.02 -3.92 0.00
N GLY A 99 -6.24 -4.42 -0.20
CA GLY A 99 -6.54 -5.56 -1.06
C GLY A 99 -6.23 -6.94 -0.48
N ASP A 100 -5.71 -7.03 0.76
CA ASP A 100 -5.53 -8.30 1.48
C ASP A 100 -6.66 -8.50 2.49
N GLY A 101 -7.20 -9.72 2.55
CA GLY A 101 -8.32 -10.09 3.41
C GLY A 101 -9.41 -10.85 2.66
N ALA A 102 -10.58 -10.91 3.27
CA ALA A 102 -11.73 -11.61 2.74
C ALA A 102 -12.51 -10.76 1.74
N GLN A 103 -13.26 -11.43 0.87
CA GLN A 103 -14.04 -10.79 -0.19
C GLN A 103 -15.54 -10.68 0.12
N ARG A 104 -15.92 -10.85 1.40
CA ARG A 104 -17.33 -10.78 1.80
C ARG A 104 -17.78 -9.35 2.04
N GLY A 105 -16.91 -8.55 2.67
CA GLY A 105 -17.08 -7.14 2.94
C GLY A 105 -16.38 -6.26 1.90
N PRO A 106 -16.38 -4.94 2.11
CA PRO A 106 -15.68 -4.00 1.24
C PRO A 106 -14.16 -4.12 1.42
N ASP A 107 -13.43 -3.55 0.46
CA ASP A 107 -12.05 -3.12 0.73
C ASP A 107 -12.12 -1.78 1.48
N PHE A 108 -11.79 -1.79 2.76
CA PHE A 108 -11.92 -0.62 3.62
C PHE A 108 -11.02 0.54 3.19
N THR A 109 -9.90 0.25 2.53
CA THR A 109 -9.02 1.30 2.00
C THR A 109 -9.66 2.01 0.81
N ALA A 110 -10.19 1.26 -0.16
CA ALA A 110 -10.85 1.80 -1.33
C ALA A 110 -12.17 2.50 -0.98
N GLU A 111 -12.93 1.93 -0.05
CA GLU A 111 -14.19 2.51 0.43
C GLU A 111 -13.94 3.81 1.19
N ALA A 112 -12.96 3.85 2.10
CA ALA A 112 -12.59 5.09 2.77
C ALA A 112 -12.14 6.16 1.76
N LEU A 113 -11.36 5.80 0.75
CA LEU A 113 -10.96 6.75 -0.30
C LEU A 113 -12.16 7.29 -1.09
N HIS A 114 -13.14 6.43 -1.36
CA HIS A 114 -14.40 6.84 -1.99
C HIS A 114 -15.17 7.83 -1.11
N GLU A 115 -15.36 7.52 0.17
CA GLU A 115 -16.06 8.38 1.12
C GLU A 115 -15.34 9.72 1.33
N ILE A 116 -14.00 9.72 1.38
CA ILE A 116 -13.19 10.95 1.42
C ILE A 116 -13.51 11.81 0.19
N THR A 117 -13.49 11.22 -1.00
CA THR A 117 -13.74 11.93 -2.26
C THR A 117 -15.15 12.54 -2.29
N LEU A 118 -16.16 11.78 -1.83
CA LEU A 118 -17.53 12.26 -1.74
C LEU A 118 -17.67 13.38 -0.72
N ALA A 119 -17.05 13.24 0.46
CA ALA A 119 -17.11 14.25 1.51
C ALA A 119 -16.42 15.56 1.09
N MET A 120 -15.24 15.49 0.49
CA MET A 120 -14.57 16.68 -0.07
C MET A 120 -15.40 17.33 -1.19
N SER A 121 -16.03 16.54 -2.05
CA SER A 121 -16.93 17.08 -3.08
C SER A 121 -18.13 17.82 -2.45
N ARG A 122 -18.75 17.26 -1.40
CA ARG A 122 -19.84 17.92 -0.66
C ARG A 122 -19.38 19.23 -0.01
N TYR A 123 -18.17 19.24 0.55
CA TYR A 123 -17.56 20.44 1.13
C TYR A 123 -17.46 21.56 0.08
N TYR A 124 -16.86 21.28 -1.08
CA TYR A 124 -16.69 22.28 -2.13
C TYR A 124 -17.99 22.72 -2.79
N ILE A 125 -18.98 21.82 -2.93
CA ILE A 125 -20.32 22.18 -3.37
C ILE A 125 -20.96 23.17 -2.40
N THR A 126 -20.82 22.92 -1.09
CA THR A 126 -21.38 23.82 -0.06
C THR A 126 -20.66 25.17 -0.11
N GLU A 127 -19.34 25.17 -0.21
CA GLU A 127 -18.53 26.38 -0.33
C GLU A 127 -18.91 27.20 -1.58
N PHE A 128 -19.11 26.54 -2.73
CA PHE A 128 -19.55 27.18 -3.97
C PHE A 128 -20.90 27.88 -3.79
N LYS A 129 -21.87 27.19 -3.18
CA LYS A 129 -23.20 27.77 -2.91
C LYS A 129 -23.10 28.97 -1.98
N THR A 130 -22.28 28.89 -0.93
CA THR A 130 -22.07 30.00 0.00
C THR A 130 -21.43 31.21 -0.67
N LYS A 131 -20.48 30.99 -1.59
CA LYS A 131 -19.76 32.08 -2.29
C LYS A 131 -20.57 32.73 -3.41
N THR A 132 -21.32 31.94 -4.17
CA THR A 132 -22.02 32.41 -5.38
C THR A 132 -23.50 32.67 -5.17
N GLY A 133 -24.11 32.09 -4.14
CA GLY A 133 -25.56 32.08 -3.94
C GLY A 133 -26.34 31.21 -4.91
N ASN A 134 -25.66 30.46 -5.79
CA ASN A 134 -26.28 29.66 -6.85
C ASN A 134 -25.98 28.17 -6.68
N GLU A 135 -26.86 27.34 -7.24
CA GLU A 135 -26.59 25.91 -7.39
C GLU A 135 -25.52 25.70 -8.47
N PRO A 136 -24.52 24.82 -8.23
CA PRO A 136 -23.47 24.55 -9.20
C PRO A 136 -24.04 23.87 -10.46
N THR A 137 -23.57 24.33 -11.62
CA THR A 137 -23.87 23.71 -12.91
C THR A 137 -23.10 22.38 -13.06
N ALA A 138 -23.43 21.59 -14.09
CA ALA A 138 -22.67 20.38 -14.41
C ALA A 138 -21.18 20.64 -14.69
N SER A 139 -20.86 21.83 -15.24
CA SER A 139 -19.47 22.27 -15.45
C SER A 139 -18.78 22.52 -14.11
N ASP A 140 -19.43 23.23 -13.18
CA ASP A 140 -18.88 23.53 -11.86
C ASP A 140 -18.63 22.23 -11.06
N ILE A 141 -19.57 21.28 -11.11
CA ILE A 141 -19.40 19.96 -10.49
C ILE A 141 -18.19 19.23 -11.08
N SER A 142 -17.94 19.34 -12.38
CA SER A 142 -16.80 18.69 -13.03
C SER A 142 -15.48 19.32 -12.61
N GLN A 143 -15.44 20.64 -12.46
CA GLN A 143 -14.28 21.37 -11.92
C GLN A 143 -14.01 21.00 -10.46
N ILE A 144 -15.05 20.93 -9.62
CA ILE A 144 -14.93 20.50 -8.21
C ILE A 144 -14.34 19.08 -8.13
N LYS A 145 -14.81 18.14 -8.95
CA LYS A 145 -14.26 16.78 -8.97
C LYS A 145 -12.79 16.74 -9.34
N GLU A 146 -12.36 17.51 -10.34
CA GLU A 146 -10.95 17.57 -10.71
C GLU A 146 -10.12 18.26 -9.61
N GLN A 147 -10.64 19.31 -8.97
CA GLN A 147 -10.00 19.94 -7.81
C GLN A 147 -9.77 18.92 -6.68
N VAL A 148 -10.79 18.17 -6.29
CA VAL A 148 -10.68 17.13 -5.24
C VAL A 148 -9.63 16.09 -5.61
N LYS A 149 -9.62 15.63 -6.86
CA LYS A 149 -8.64 14.65 -7.35
C LYS A 149 -7.22 15.20 -7.29
N LEU A 150 -6.99 16.44 -7.70
CA LEU A 150 -5.67 17.07 -7.64
C LEU A 150 -5.20 17.25 -6.20
N GLU A 151 -6.09 17.67 -5.31
CA GLU A 151 -5.79 17.86 -3.89
C GLU A 151 -5.48 16.54 -3.18
N LEU A 152 -6.23 15.47 -3.46
CA LEU A 152 -5.94 14.14 -2.90
C LEU A 152 -4.58 13.59 -3.35
N LYS A 153 -4.10 13.98 -4.54
CA LYS A 153 -2.76 13.60 -5.02
C LYS A 153 -1.64 14.44 -4.42
N GLN A 154 -1.95 15.59 -3.82
CA GLN A 154 -0.94 16.45 -3.22
C GLN A 154 -0.62 15.97 -1.80
N ASN A 155 0.66 15.67 -1.57
CA ASN A 155 1.14 15.22 -0.27
C ASN A 155 1.74 16.40 0.52
N HIS A 156 1.20 16.68 1.72
CA HIS A 156 1.69 17.73 2.63
C HIS A 156 2.31 17.13 3.91
N VAL A 157 3.16 16.10 3.76
CA VAL A 157 4.00 15.62 4.87
C VAL A 157 5.06 16.67 5.15
N ASN A 158 5.07 17.20 6.38
CA ASN A 158 6.15 18.05 6.83
C ASN A 158 7.24 17.17 7.47
N SER A 159 8.43 17.15 6.87
CA SER A 159 9.56 16.33 7.33
C SER A 159 10.10 16.69 8.71
N SER A 160 9.71 17.86 9.27
CA SER A 160 10.26 18.34 10.55
C SER A 160 9.53 17.81 11.78
N ASP A 161 8.25 17.46 11.68
CA ASP A 161 7.42 17.04 12.82
C ASP A 161 6.66 15.73 12.60
N ASN A 162 6.93 15.04 11.49
CA ASN A 162 6.31 13.74 11.16
C ASN A 162 4.77 13.79 11.22
N MET A 163 4.19 14.92 10.80
CA MET A 163 2.75 15.13 10.72
C MET A 163 2.32 15.56 9.33
N VAL A 164 1.12 15.12 8.95
CA VAL A 164 0.47 15.50 7.69
C VAL A 164 -0.46 16.68 7.96
N THR A 165 -0.31 17.74 7.17
CA THR A 165 -1.21 18.90 7.26
C THR A 165 -2.41 18.68 6.37
N LEU A 166 -3.61 18.63 6.96
CA LEU A 166 -4.87 18.49 6.24
C LEU A 166 -5.43 19.86 5.84
N SER A 167 -5.98 19.94 4.63
CA SER A 167 -6.81 21.05 4.20
C SER A 167 -8.14 21.08 4.97
N ALA A 168 -8.91 22.16 4.82
CA ALA A 168 -10.25 22.24 5.40
C ALA A 168 -11.20 21.17 4.82
N ALA A 169 -11.11 20.88 3.52
CA ALA A 169 -11.91 19.85 2.87
C ALA A 169 -11.54 18.44 3.35
N GLN A 170 -10.24 18.16 3.52
CA GLN A 170 -9.76 16.88 4.06
C GLN A 170 -10.12 16.71 5.54
N LEU A 171 -10.06 17.77 6.34
CA LEU A 171 -10.51 17.75 7.73
C LEU A 171 -12.02 17.48 7.83
N TYR A 172 -12.82 18.10 6.97
CA TYR A 172 -14.24 17.77 6.86
C TYR A 172 -14.46 16.31 6.49
N ALA A 173 -13.70 15.80 5.51
CA ALA A 173 -13.78 14.41 5.08
C ALA A 173 -13.40 13.42 6.19
N LEU A 174 -12.41 13.74 7.02
CA LEU A 174 -12.04 12.91 8.16
C LEU A 174 -13.23 12.67 9.10
N GLU A 175 -13.93 13.74 9.51
CA GLU A 175 -15.07 13.60 10.41
C GLU A 175 -16.24 12.84 9.76
N GLU A 176 -16.46 13.05 8.46
CA GLU A 176 -17.49 12.33 7.70
C GLU A 176 -17.18 10.83 7.58
N VAL A 177 -15.90 10.45 7.37
CA VAL A 177 -15.48 9.04 7.33
C VAL A 177 -15.64 8.36 8.69
N LYS A 178 -15.25 9.03 9.79
CA LYS A 178 -15.46 8.52 11.16
C LYS A 178 -16.95 8.26 11.42
N LYS A 179 -17.80 9.19 10.99
CA LYS A 179 -19.26 9.07 11.11
C LYS A 179 -19.81 7.95 10.22
N TYR A 180 -19.33 7.83 8.99
CA TYR A 180 -19.73 6.78 8.05
C TYR A 180 -19.51 5.39 8.64
N TYR A 181 -18.29 5.11 9.11
CA TYR A 181 -17.98 3.80 9.69
C TYR A 181 -18.68 3.55 11.02
N THR A 182 -18.86 4.59 11.84
CA THR A 182 -19.70 4.48 13.04
C THR A 182 -21.14 4.08 12.70
N ASN A 183 -21.73 4.68 11.66
CA ASN A 183 -23.06 4.31 11.21
C ASN A 183 -23.09 2.89 10.64
N MET A 184 -22.11 2.53 9.81
CA MET A 184 -22.01 1.21 9.19
C MET A 184 -21.93 0.08 10.24
N PHE A 185 -21.07 0.23 11.26
CA PHE A 185 -20.86 -0.81 12.27
C PHE A 185 -21.93 -0.80 13.38
N MET A 186 -22.55 0.36 13.66
CA MET A 186 -23.52 0.50 14.76
C MET A 186 -24.92 0.88 14.25
N ASP A 187 -25.12 2.16 13.89
CA ASP A 187 -26.46 2.77 13.79
C ASP A 187 -27.32 2.21 12.64
N GLN A 188 -26.68 1.78 11.56
CA GLN A 188 -27.30 1.27 10.33
C GLN A 188 -26.90 -0.19 10.04
N ASN A 189 -26.29 -0.86 11.01
CA ASN A 189 -25.91 -2.27 10.85
C ASN A 189 -27.16 -3.15 10.83
N SER A 190 -27.51 -3.71 9.66
CA SER A 190 -28.64 -4.63 9.52
C SER A 190 -28.34 -6.03 10.09
N GLY A 191 -27.05 -6.37 10.27
CA GLY A 191 -26.56 -7.68 10.70
C GLY A 191 -26.64 -8.78 9.63
N ILE A 192 -27.10 -8.47 8.42
CA ILE A 192 -27.25 -9.42 7.31
C ILE A 192 -26.11 -9.20 6.32
N GLY A 193 -25.28 -10.23 6.11
CA GLY A 193 -24.11 -10.14 5.20
C GLY A 193 -22.99 -9.21 5.70
N PHE A 194 -23.09 -8.76 6.94
CA PHE A 194 -22.17 -7.88 7.66
C PHE A 194 -21.94 -8.44 9.07
N PRO A 195 -20.83 -8.13 9.78
CA PRO A 195 -20.69 -8.52 11.18
C PRO A 195 -21.95 -8.25 12.00
N PRO A 196 -22.31 -9.13 12.97
CA PRO A 196 -23.55 -9.02 13.72
C PRO A 196 -23.78 -7.63 14.32
N LYS A 197 -25.05 -7.31 14.62
CA LYS A 197 -25.35 -6.14 15.45
C LYS A 197 -24.56 -6.22 16.77
N ASP A 198 -24.10 -5.06 17.24
CA ASP A 198 -23.30 -4.92 18.46
C ASP A 198 -21.97 -5.70 18.44
N TYR A 199 -21.45 -6.03 17.23
CA TYR A 199 -20.15 -6.66 17.08
C TYR A 199 -19.04 -5.76 17.66
N ILE A 200 -19.03 -4.48 17.29
CA ILE A 200 -18.25 -3.43 17.97
C ILE A 200 -19.20 -2.64 18.84
N LYS A 201 -18.90 -2.52 20.14
CA LYS A 201 -19.83 -1.96 21.14
C LYS A 201 -19.55 -0.50 21.47
N SER A 202 -18.32 -0.04 21.29
CA SER A 202 -17.95 1.33 21.58
C SER A 202 -18.02 2.20 20.33
N ARG A 203 -18.75 3.31 20.43
CA ARG A 203 -18.75 4.36 19.39
C ARG A 203 -17.37 4.98 19.22
N GLN A 204 -16.56 5.01 20.28
CA GLN A 204 -15.18 5.50 20.18
C GLN A 204 -14.33 4.51 19.37
N GLU A 205 -14.51 3.21 19.55
CA GLU A 205 -13.77 2.19 18.78
C GLU A 205 -14.10 2.28 17.29
N THR A 206 -15.37 2.50 16.92
CA THR A 206 -15.75 2.67 15.51
C THR A 206 -15.24 3.98 14.90
N ALA A 207 -15.15 5.04 15.70
CA ALA A 207 -14.56 6.30 15.27
C ALA A 207 -13.03 6.20 15.10
N ASP A 208 -12.34 5.52 16.02
CA ASP A 208 -10.90 5.24 15.92
C ASP A 208 -10.64 4.32 14.70
N LEU A 209 -11.50 3.33 14.45
CA LEU A 209 -11.45 2.49 13.26
C LEU A 209 -11.60 3.30 11.96
N GLY A 210 -12.57 4.23 11.90
CA GLY A 210 -12.70 5.14 10.77
C GLY A 210 -11.47 6.05 10.57
N SER A 211 -10.78 6.40 11.66
CA SER A 211 -9.52 7.14 11.62
C SER A 211 -8.38 6.31 11.01
N PHE A 212 -8.30 5.03 11.36
CA PHE A 212 -7.37 4.07 10.75
C PHE A 212 -7.63 3.88 9.25
N PHE A 213 -8.89 3.76 8.84
CA PHE A 213 -9.26 3.63 7.43
C PHE A 213 -8.97 4.90 6.63
N PHE A 214 -9.20 6.09 7.21
CA PHE A 214 -8.80 7.37 6.61
C PHE A 214 -7.29 7.44 6.39
N TRP A 215 -6.49 7.03 7.38
CA TRP A 215 -5.04 6.95 7.25
C TRP A 215 -4.63 5.99 6.12
N GLY A 216 -5.24 4.80 6.05
CA GLY A 216 -4.97 3.82 4.99
C GLY A 216 -5.26 4.36 3.59
N ALA A 217 -6.40 5.04 3.42
CA ALA A 217 -6.74 5.68 2.14
C ALA A 217 -5.70 6.75 1.74
N GLY A 218 -5.24 7.54 2.71
CA GLY A 218 -4.16 8.51 2.52
C GLY A 218 -2.85 7.86 2.04
N PHE A 219 -2.49 6.68 2.55
CA PHE A 219 -1.30 5.96 2.12
C PHE A 219 -1.35 5.53 0.64
N VAL A 220 -2.50 5.07 0.16
CA VAL A 220 -2.63 4.68 -1.27
C VAL A 220 -2.37 5.86 -2.19
N LEU A 221 -2.75 7.08 -1.78
CA LEU A 221 -2.48 8.31 -2.52
C LEU A 221 -1.00 8.73 -2.51
N GLN A 222 -0.21 8.24 -1.55
CA GLN A 222 1.23 8.57 -1.44
C GLN A 222 2.13 7.67 -2.32
N LYS A 223 1.67 6.47 -2.70
CA LYS A 223 2.48 5.45 -3.37
C LYS A 223 2.92 5.77 -4.80
N ASP A 224 2.32 6.76 -5.45
CA ASP A 224 2.70 7.17 -6.81
C ASP A 224 4.16 7.65 -6.90
N LEU A 225 4.77 8.11 -5.80
CA LEU A 225 6.17 8.57 -5.81
C LEU A 225 7.19 7.45 -5.52
N VAL A 226 6.86 6.53 -4.61
CA VAL A 226 7.82 5.52 -4.11
C VAL A 226 8.06 4.42 -5.13
N LEU A 227 7.02 3.96 -5.84
CA LEU A 227 7.17 2.90 -6.85
C LEU A 227 8.00 3.39 -8.06
N ILE A 228 7.88 4.67 -8.42
CA ILE A 228 8.66 5.29 -9.51
C ILE A 228 10.13 5.41 -9.12
N LEU A 229 10.43 5.77 -7.87
CA LEU A 229 11.80 5.90 -7.35
C LEU A 229 12.50 4.54 -7.25
N VAL A 230 11.77 3.47 -6.88
CA VAL A 230 12.30 2.10 -6.77
C VAL A 230 12.63 1.51 -8.15
N ILE A 231 11.77 1.68 -9.15
CA ILE A 231 12.05 1.23 -10.52
C ILE A 231 13.27 1.96 -11.11
N HIS A 232 13.41 3.26 -10.86
CA HIS A 232 14.54 4.03 -11.36
C HIS A 232 15.87 3.64 -10.67
N THR A 233 15.84 3.40 -9.35
CA THR A 233 17.05 3.06 -8.58
C THR A 233 17.56 1.65 -8.91
N ILE A 234 16.66 0.69 -9.13
CA ILE A 234 17.02 -0.67 -9.55
C ILE A 234 17.47 -0.67 -11.03
N GLY A 235 16.84 0.13 -11.89
CA GLY A 235 17.23 0.27 -13.30
C GLY A 235 18.63 0.86 -13.51
N LEU A 236 19.04 1.82 -12.66
CA LEU A 236 20.36 2.46 -12.72
C LEU A 236 21.50 1.59 -12.16
N THR A 237 21.20 0.51 -11.43
CA THR A 237 22.21 -0.40 -10.85
C THR A 237 22.51 -1.60 -11.76
N ILE A 238 21.74 -1.80 -12.84
CA ILE A 238 21.84 -2.94 -13.77
C ILE A 238 22.37 -2.53 -15.18
N GLN A 239 22.79 -1.26 -15.37
CA GLN A 239 23.51 -0.80 -16.57
C GLN A 239 24.96 -0.43 -16.24
#